data_AF-A0A7V2VSC8-F1
#
_entry.id   AF-A0A7V2VSC8-F1
#
_cell.length_a   1.000
_cell.length_b   1.000
_cell.length_c   1.000
_cell.angle_alpha   90.00
_cell.angle_beta   90.00
_cell.angle_gamma   90.00
#
_symmetry.space_group_name_H-M   'P 1'
#
loop_
_entity.id
_entity.type
_entity.pdbx_description
1 polymer ?
#
loop_
_entity_poly.entity_id
_entity_poly.type
_entity_poly.pdbx_seq_one_letter_code
_entity_poly.pdbx_strand_id
1 'polypeptide(L)'
;MDEKDFLENYLWPSDNRLDRTFTHPLPKIEGLKKCGDYIVQCEHEDTFSTNIMTKYESDTLGVILKEVYKNSQDKVTGVFVRLVGTMSLVKPGYPFLLLDAAVSNVNLFTGEREDIKTTVALHLPQVDPEKRRNILNSFSEQAKEAGISCREREAGDIPDFWGTRWMAESKGANLDIIRKLREHAWSCYKGLMEQTEEKTPFDYRSVQEQTIFNVASREHLSFKRMGLSVPVEAQAAFFSVLVSGI
;
A
#
# COMPACT_ATOMS: atom_id res chain seq x y z
N MET A 1 -0.46 11.42 16.76
CA MET A 1 -1.89 11.10 16.69
C MET A 1 -2.06 9.88 17.57
N ASP A 2 -2.90 9.94 18.60
CA ASP A 2 -3.19 8.79 19.44
C ASP A 2 -4.23 7.88 18.78
N GLU A 3 -4.35 6.62 19.23
CA GLU A 3 -5.25 5.62 18.64
C GLU A 3 -6.72 6.06 18.69
N LYS A 4 -7.14 6.79 19.73
CA LYS A 4 -8.51 7.26 19.88
C LYS A 4 -8.84 8.34 18.85
N ASP A 5 -7.94 9.32 18.69
CA ASP A 5 -8.04 10.37 17.68
C ASP A 5 -8.04 9.79 16.25
N PHE A 6 -7.21 8.76 16.00
CA PHE A 6 -7.23 8.00 14.76
C PHE A 6 -8.57 7.28 14.53
N LEU A 7 -9.09 6.58 15.54
CA LEU A 7 -10.37 5.88 15.42
C LEU A 7 -11.50 6.88 15.17
N GLU A 8 -11.60 7.96 15.95
CA GLU A 8 -12.70 8.92 15.91
C GLU A 8 -12.70 9.79 14.65
N ASN A 9 -11.53 10.21 14.15
CA ASN A 9 -11.44 11.17 13.05
C ASN A 9 -11.00 10.57 11.71
N TYR A 10 -10.39 9.37 11.71
CA TYR A 10 -9.66 8.87 10.53
C TYR A 10 -10.01 7.43 10.12
N LEU A 11 -10.39 6.56 11.07
CA LEU A 11 -10.97 5.25 10.78
C LEU A 11 -12.46 5.38 10.42
N TRP A 12 -13.14 6.31 11.09
CA TRP A 12 -14.55 6.66 10.91
C TRP A 12 -14.67 8.12 10.46
N PRO A 13 -14.44 8.48 9.18
CA PRO A 13 -14.97 9.75 8.69
C PRO A 13 -16.50 9.66 8.82
N SER A 14 -17.00 10.17 9.93
CA SER A 14 -18.35 10.02 10.44
C SER A 14 -19.32 11.01 9.80
N ASP A 15 -18.83 11.85 8.89
CA ASP A 15 -19.66 12.77 8.15
C ASP A 15 -19.21 12.79 6.70
N ASN A 16 -20.17 13.09 5.82
CA ASN A 16 -20.08 13.22 4.36
C ASN A 16 -19.09 14.31 3.87
N ARG A 17 -18.08 14.65 4.66
CA ARG A 17 -17.00 15.59 4.37
C ARG A 17 -15.71 14.78 4.40
N LEU A 18 -15.23 14.38 3.22
CA LEU A 18 -13.87 13.87 3.11
C LEU A 18 -12.93 14.82 3.84
N ASP A 19 -12.17 14.30 4.79
CA ASP A 19 -10.90 14.94 5.11
C ASP A 19 -9.97 14.70 3.89
N ARG A 20 -10.02 15.65 2.95
CA ARG A 20 -9.22 15.63 1.72
C ARG A 20 -7.71 15.74 1.99
N THR A 21 -7.33 15.90 3.26
CA THR A 21 -5.98 16.24 3.69
C THR A 21 -5.32 15.15 4.53
N PHE A 22 -5.82 13.92 4.50
CA PHE A 22 -5.10 12.83 5.17
C PHE A 22 -3.72 12.60 4.54
N THR A 23 -2.69 12.92 5.31
CA THR A 23 -1.29 12.58 5.02
C THR A 23 -0.71 11.89 6.25
N HIS A 24 -0.22 10.67 6.09
CA HIS A 24 0.57 10.04 7.14
C HIS A 24 2.03 10.53 6.98
N PRO A 25 2.81 10.71 8.06
CA PRO A 25 4.19 11.18 7.93
C PRO A 25 4.97 10.44 6.83
N LEU A 26 5.44 11.20 5.85
CA LEU A 26 6.23 10.69 4.72
C LEU A 26 7.66 10.38 5.19
N PRO A 27 8.33 9.41 4.57
CA PRO A 27 9.78 9.25 4.74
C PRO A 27 10.51 10.53 4.32
N LYS A 28 11.64 10.81 4.97
CA LYS A 28 12.49 11.97 4.67
C LYS A 28 13.24 11.76 3.34
N ILE A 29 12.57 12.07 2.24
CA ILE A 29 13.13 12.07 0.89
C ILE A 29 13.51 13.50 0.53
N GLU A 30 14.78 13.70 0.15
CA GLU A 30 15.28 15.01 -0.24
C GLU A 30 14.57 15.54 -1.49
N GLY A 31 14.25 16.83 -1.51
CA GLY A 31 13.60 17.48 -2.65
C GLY A 31 12.15 17.08 -2.92
N LEU A 32 11.54 16.26 -2.05
CA LEU A 32 10.19 15.72 -2.26
C LEU A 32 9.13 16.83 -2.18
N LYS A 33 8.42 17.07 -3.28
CA LYS A 33 7.36 18.08 -3.41
C LYS A 33 6.07 17.45 -3.88
N LYS A 34 4.95 17.85 -3.28
CA LYS A 34 3.62 17.44 -3.72
C LYS A 34 3.36 18.01 -5.12
N CYS A 35 2.94 17.15 -6.06
CA CYS A 35 2.69 17.54 -7.45
C CYS A 35 1.32 17.10 -7.98
N GLY A 36 0.54 16.34 -7.22
CA GLY A 36 -0.82 15.99 -7.62
C GLY A 36 -1.64 15.33 -6.52
N ASP A 37 -2.96 15.45 -6.64
CA ASP A 37 -3.95 14.75 -5.83
C ASP A 37 -4.94 14.05 -6.74
N TYR A 38 -5.29 12.82 -6.40
CA TYR A 38 -6.28 12.04 -7.10
C TYR A 38 -7.26 11.47 -6.09
N ILE A 39 -8.54 11.61 -6.38
CA ILE A 39 -9.60 11.11 -5.52
C ILE A 39 -10.50 10.21 -6.38
N VAL A 40 -10.59 8.92 -6.00
CA VAL A 40 -11.51 7.95 -6.60
C VAL A 40 -12.50 7.53 -5.54
N GLN A 41 -13.77 7.88 -5.75
CA GLN A 41 -14.85 7.56 -4.82
C GLN A 41 -15.92 6.74 -5.51
N CYS A 42 -16.51 5.84 -4.74
CA CYS A 42 -17.64 5.04 -5.15
C CYS A 42 -18.55 4.85 -3.94
N GLU A 43 -19.84 5.02 -4.15
CA GLU A 43 -20.87 4.53 -3.25
C GLU A 43 -21.69 3.52 -4.04
N HIS A 44 -21.77 2.29 -3.52
CA HIS A 44 -22.48 1.21 -4.16
C HIS A 44 -23.08 0.30 -3.11
N GLU A 45 -24.40 0.09 -3.19
CA GLU A 45 -25.19 -0.60 -2.16
C GLU A 45 -24.92 0.04 -0.78
N ASP A 46 -24.63 -0.79 0.24
CA ASP A 46 -24.31 -0.35 1.59
C ASP A 46 -22.82 0.00 1.78
N THR A 47 -22.01 -0.07 0.72
CA THR A 47 -20.57 0.19 0.79
C THR A 47 -20.20 1.58 0.31
N PHE A 48 -19.46 2.30 1.15
CA PHE A 48 -18.76 3.52 0.76
C PHE A 48 -17.26 3.24 0.61
N SER A 49 -16.71 3.63 -0.53
CA SER A 49 -15.28 3.53 -0.83
C SER A 49 -14.70 4.87 -1.26
N THR A 50 -13.64 5.31 -0.60
CA THR A 50 -12.89 6.53 -0.92
C THR A 50 -11.41 6.20 -0.98
N ASN A 51 -10.78 6.53 -2.11
CA ASN A 51 -9.35 6.41 -2.32
C ASN A 51 -8.81 7.81 -2.58
N ILE A 52 -7.91 8.28 -1.72
CA ILE A 52 -7.16 9.52 -1.89
C ILE A 52 -5.72 9.12 -2.16
N MET A 53 -5.15 9.63 -3.25
CA MET A 53 -3.76 9.42 -3.59
C MET A 53 -3.08 10.76 -3.78
N THR A 54 -2.00 10.97 -3.02
CA THR A 54 -1.16 12.16 -3.16
C THR A 54 0.13 11.75 -3.86
N LYS A 55 0.44 12.41 -4.99
CA LYS A 55 1.68 12.23 -5.73
C LYS A 55 2.69 13.27 -5.29
N TYR A 56 3.90 12.80 -5.05
CA TYR A 56 5.07 13.59 -4.75
C TYR A 56 6.20 13.23 -5.69
N GLU A 57 7.03 14.22 -6.02
CA GLU A 57 8.21 14.06 -6.86
C GLU A 57 9.41 14.75 -6.22
N SER A 58 10.54 14.06 -6.20
CA SER A 58 11.82 14.62 -5.77
C SER A 58 12.49 15.30 -6.96
N ASP A 59 12.66 16.62 -6.86
CA ASP A 59 13.42 17.40 -7.86
C ASP A 59 14.93 17.11 -7.83
N THR A 60 15.41 16.48 -6.75
CA THR A 60 16.82 16.19 -6.51
C THR A 60 17.18 14.76 -6.91
N LEU A 61 16.32 13.79 -6.57
CA LEU A 61 16.59 12.36 -6.76
C LEU A 61 15.81 11.75 -7.94
N GLY A 62 14.82 12.46 -8.49
CA GLY A 62 13.94 11.95 -9.55
C GLY A 62 12.98 10.84 -9.10
N VAL A 63 12.84 10.65 -7.78
CA VAL A 63 11.94 9.65 -7.19
C VAL A 63 10.51 10.17 -7.19
N ILE A 64 9.58 9.37 -7.69
CA ILE A 64 8.14 9.54 -7.54
C ILE A 64 7.70 8.71 -6.34
N LEU A 65 7.04 9.38 -5.38
CA LEU A 65 6.33 8.74 -4.27
C LEU A 65 4.84 8.97 -4.47
N LYS A 66 4.03 7.93 -4.37
CA LYS A 66 2.58 8.09 -4.21
C LYS A 66 2.15 7.52 -2.90
N GLU A 67 1.55 8.36 -2.07
CA GLU A 67 0.91 7.97 -0.83
C GLU A 67 -0.56 7.70 -1.08
N VAL A 68 -1.07 6.61 -0.51
CA VAL A 68 -2.45 6.18 -0.62
C VAL A 68 -3.11 6.18 0.76
N TYR A 69 -4.28 6.80 0.80
CA TYR A 69 -5.30 6.55 1.79
C TYR A 69 -6.50 5.89 1.11
N LYS A 70 -6.90 4.72 1.57
CA LYS A 70 -8.11 4.02 1.11
C LYS A 70 -9.02 3.77 2.30
N ASN A 71 -10.30 3.99 2.10
CA ASN A 71 -11.36 3.68 3.02
C ASN A 71 -12.40 2.86 2.26
N SER A 72 -12.67 1.63 2.68
CA SER A 72 -13.81 0.85 2.19
C SER A 72 -14.54 0.26 3.37
N GLN A 73 -15.83 0.57 3.50
CA GLN A 73 -16.65 0.15 4.63
C GLN A 73 -18.08 -0.15 4.20
N ASP A 74 -18.61 -1.23 4.75
CA ASP A 74 -20.04 -1.52 4.78
C ASP A 74 -20.68 -0.73 5.94
N LYS A 75 -21.66 0.12 5.61
CA LYS A 75 -22.35 1.02 6.54
C LYS A 75 -23.27 0.29 7.53
N VAL A 76 -23.73 -0.92 7.19
CA VAL A 76 -24.67 -1.71 7.99
C VAL A 76 -23.91 -2.65 8.92
N THR A 77 -22.97 -3.42 8.38
CA THR A 77 -22.24 -4.43 9.17
C THR A 77 -21.07 -3.83 9.95
N GLY A 78 -20.57 -2.67 9.53
CA GLY A 78 -19.39 -2.03 10.11
C GLY A 78 -18.08 -2.76 9.79
N VAL A 79 -18.08 -3.67 8.81
CA VAL A 79 -16.85 -4.27 8.26
C VAL A 79 -16.08 -3.22 7.48
N PHE A 80 -14.76 -3.16 7.66
CA PHE A 80 -13.93 -2.20 6.98
C PHE A 80 -12.53 -2.72 6.63
N VAL A 81 -11.99 -2.13 5.55
CA VAL A 81 -10.57 -2.13 5.21
C VAL A 81 -10.13 -0.68 5.02
N ARG A 82 -9.03 -0.30 5.67
CA ARG A 82 -8.36 0.99 5.50
C ARG A 82 -6.96 0.77 4.98
N LEU A 83 -6.54 1.47 3.94
CA LEU A 83 -5.11 1.59 3.63
C LEU A 83 -4.63 2.93 4.17
N VAL A 84 -3.63 2.90 5.04
CA VAL A 84 -3.17 4.08 5.79
C VAL A 84 -1.67 4.14 5.68
N GLY A 85 -1.15 5.10 4.92
CA GLY A 85 0.30 5.20 4.67
C GLY A 85 0.84 4.15 3.70
N THR A 86 -0.02 3.54 2.90
CA THR A 86 0.41 2.75 1.74
C THR A 86 1.20 3.67 0.81
N MET A 87 2.33 3.19 0.29
CA MET A 87 3.16 3.99 -0.59
C MET A 87 3.74 3.19 -1.75
N SER A 88 3.77 3.81 -2.93
CA SER A 88 4.60 3.34 -4.05
C SER A 88 5.78 4.27 -4.24
N LEU A 89 6.93 3.68 -4.56
CA LEU A 89 8.20 4.36 -4.79
C LEU A 89 8.78 3.88 -6.12
N VAL A 90 9.19 4.83 -6.95
CA VAL A 90 9.79 4.56 -8.25
C VAL A 90 10.66 5.72 -8.69
N LYS A 91 11.90 5.42 -9.08
CA LYS A 91 12.70 6.29 -9.94
C LYS A 91 12.66 5.70 -11.36
N PRO A 92 12.31 6.45 -12.41
CA PRO A 92 12.35 5.95 -13.77
C PRO A 92 13.71 5.29 -14.08
N GLY A 93 13.67 4.07 -14.65
CA GLY A 93 14.88 3.27 -14.91
C GLY A 93 15.28 2.31 -13.78
N TYR A 94 14.53 2.28 -12.68
CA TYR A 94 14.79 1.44 -11.49
C TYR A 94 13.57 0.58 -11.12
N PRO A 95 13.76 -0.49 -10.32
CA PRO A 95 12.65 -1.32 -9.85
C PRO A 95 11.57 -0.53 -9.11
N PHE A 96 10.34 -1.01 -9.21
CA PHE A 96 9.19 -0.47 -8.48
C PHE A 96 9.14 -1.07 -7.07
N LEU A 97 8.83 -0.26 -6.05
CA LEU A 97 8.57 -0.73 -4.68
C LEU A 97 7.17 -0.30 -4.28
N LEU A 98 6.40 -1.24 -3.72
CA LEU A 98 5.10 -0.97 -3.10
C LEU A 98 5.10 -1.47 -1.66
N LEU A 99 4.67 -0.62 -0.73
CA LEU A 99 4.40 -0.97 0.64
C LEU A 99 2.92 -0.74 0.91
N ASP A 100 2.18 -1.82 1.10
CA ASP A 100 0.77 -1.78 1.49
C ASP A 100 0.68 -1.78 3.01
N ALA A 101 -0.08 -0.85 3.57
CA ALA A 101 -0.29 -0.73 5.01
C ALA A 101 -1.79 -0.65 5.26
N ALA A 102 -2.35 -1.76 5.75
CA ALA A 102 -3.78 -1.94 5.97
C ALA A 102 -4.12 -1.97 7.46
N VAL A 103 -5.22 -1.32 7.84
CA VAL A 103 -5.90 -1.51 9.12
C VAL A 103 -7.30 -2.05 8.83
N SER A 104 -7.66 -3.20 9.37
CA SER A 104 -8.94 -3.86 9.09
C SER A 104 -9.50 -4.58 10.32
N ASN A 105 -10.82 -4.75 10.37
CA ASN A 105 -11.53 -5.63 11.30
C ASN A 105 -12.06 -6.91 10.61
N VAL A 106 -11.41 -7.27 9.50
CA VAL A 106 -11.74 -8.42 8.67
C VAL A 106 -10.47 -9.11 8.23
N ASN A 107 -10.52 -10.43 8.17
CA ASN A 107 -9.46 -11.23 7.60
C ASN A 107 -9.39 -11.02 6.08
N LEU A 108 -8.26 -10.50 5.60
CA LEU A 108 -8.07 -10.19 4.18
C LEU A 108 -8.07 -11.44 3.26
N PHE A 109 -8.01 -12.65 3.83
CA PHE A 109 -8.00 -13.93 3.11
C PHE A 109 -9.30 -14.70 3.23
N THR A 110 -9.87 -14.81 4.44
CA THR A 110 -11.10 -15.58 4.68
C THR A 110 -12.36 -14.73 4.53
N GLY A 111 -12.25 -13.40 4.68
CA GLY A 111 -13.41 -12.50 4.70
C GLY A 111 -14.16 -12.49 6.04
N GLU A 112 -13.71 -13.26 7.03
CA GLU A 112 -14.34 -13.34 8.34
C GLU A 112 -14.00 -12.12 9.20
N ARG A 113 -14.97 -11.68 10.00
CA ARG A 113 -14.77 -10.58 10.95
C ARG A 113 -13.80 -11.01 12.04
N GLU A 114 -12.86 -10.13 12.36
CA GLU A 114 -11.83 -10.35 13.38
C GLU A 114 -11.63 -9.07 14.21
N ASP A 115 -10.83 -9.17 15.27
CA ASP A 115 -10.33 -7.99 15.96
C ASP A 115 -9.56 -7.07 15.02
N ILE A 116 -9.55 -5.77 15.32
CA ILE A 116 -8.79 -4.80 14.54
C ILE A 116 -7.31 -5.21 14.52
N LYS A 117 -6.72 -5.19 13.33
CA LYS A 117 -5.31 -5.47 13.12
C LYS A 117 -4.69 -4.54 12.10
N THR A 118 -3.38 -4.39 12.21
CA THR A 118 -2.53 -3.70 11.24
C THR A 118 -1.72 -4.74 10.47
N THR A 119 -1.75 -4.67 9.15
CA THR A 119 -0.98 -5.52 8.25
C THR A 119 -0.13 -4.64 7.35
N VAL A 120 1.18 -4.87 7.32
CA VAL A 120 2.09 -4.20 6.39
C VAL A 120 2.67 -5.26 5.45
N ALA A 121 2.58 -5.02 4.14
CA ALA A 121 3.15 -5.89 3.12
C ALA A 121 4.14 -5.12 2.25
N LEU A 122 5.29 -5.73 1.95
CA LEU A 122 6.28 -5.19 1.04
C LEU A 122 6.30 -5.99 -0.26
N HIS A 123 6.34 -5.25 -1.36
CA HIS A 123 6.39 -5.74 -2.72
C HIS A 123 7.57 -5.12 -3.46
N LEU A 124 8.38 -5.98 -4.07
CA LEU A 124 9.57 -5.60 -4.84
C LEU A 124 9.54 -6.31 -6.20
N PRO A 125 8.55 -5.98 -7.05
CA PRO A 125 8.51 -6.55 -8.39
C PRO A 125 9.78 -6.16 -9.16
N GLN A 126 10.22 -7.05 -10.04
CA GLN A 126 11.33 -6.87 -10.97
C GLN A 126 12.71 -6.72 -10.32
N VAL A 127 12.81 -6.88 -8.99
CA VAL A 127 14.08 -7.01 -8.28
C VAL A 127 14.60 -8.44 -8.40
N ASP A 128 15.91 -8.58 -8.63
CA ASP A 128 16.60 -9.86 -8.64
C ASP A 128 16.33 -10.66 -7.35
N PRO A 129 16.13 -12.00 -7.41
CA PRO A 129 15.81 -12.82 -6.24
C PRO A 129 16.79 -12.68 -5.06
N GLU A 130 18.09 -12.56 -5.30
CA GLU A 130 19.09 -12.44 -4.22
C GLU A 130 19.00 -11.06 -3.56
N LYS A 131 18.94 -9.99 -4.38
CA LYS A 131 18.76 -8.62 -3.88
C LYS A 131 17.44 -8.48 -3.11
N ARG A 132 16.36 -9.07 -3.63
CA ARG A 132 15.05 -9.09 -2.97
C ARG A 132 15.16 -9.78 -1.62
N ARG A 133 15.75 -10.97 -1.54
CA ARG A 133 15.94 -11.71 -0.28
C ARG A 133 16.70 -10.87 0.75
N ASN A 134 17.76 -10.18 0.35
CA ASN A 134 18.51 -9.31 1.27
C ASN A 134 17.65 -8.18 1.86
N ILE A 135 16.79 -7.55 1.04
CA ILE A 135 15.86 -6.52 1.52
C ILE A 135 14.81 -7.14 2.45
N LEU A 136 14.20 -8.27 2.09
CA LEU A 136 13.19 -8.93 2.93
C LEU A 136 13.75 -9.41 4.28
N ASN A 137 15.01 -9.88 4.30
CA ASN A 137 15.73 -10.22 5.53
C ASN A 137 15.87 -8.99 6.43
N SER A 138 16.30 -7.85 5.87
CA SER A 138 16.42 -6.60 6.62
C SER A 138 15.09 -6.12 7.19
N PHE A 139 13.98 -6.28 6.45
CA PHE A 139 12.64 -6.00 6.96
C PHE A 139 12.23 -6.94 8.11
N SER A 140 12.60 -8.21 8.01
CA SER A 140 12.32 -9.20 9.05
C SER A 140 13.10 -8.92 10.33
N GLU A 141 14.34 -8.43 10.24
CA GLU A 141 15.13 -7.97 11.38
C GLU A 141 14.47 -6.77 12.06
N GLN A 142 14.09 -5.75 11.29
CA GLN A 142 13.37 -4.58 11.83
C GLN A 142 12.04 -4.93 12.49
N ALA A 143 11.29 -5.87 11.90
CA ALA A 143 10.04 -6.35 12.49
C ALA A 143 10.29 -7.11 13.81
N LYS A 144 11.32 -7.96 13.86
CA LYS A 144 11.71 -8.66 15.10
C LYS A 144 12.14 -7.71 16.20
N GLU A 145 12.96 -6.70 15.89
CA GLU A 145 13.38 -5.67 16.84
C GLU A 145 12.19 -4.90 17.41
N ALA A 146 11.14 -4.72 16.62
CA ALA A 146 9.89 -4.09 17.05
C ALA A 146 8.88 -5.07 17.69
N GLY A 147 9.23 -6.35 17.88
CA GLY A 147 8.35 -7.37 18.47
C GLY A 147 7.17 -7.78 17.59
N ILE A 148 7.30 -7.64 16.27
CA ILE A 148 6.23 -7.86 15.29
C ILE A 148 6.41 -9.23 14.63
N SER A 149 5.32 -9.97 14.49
CA SER A 149 5.32 -11.21 13.72
C SER A 149 5.43 -10.88 12.23
N CYS A 150 6.35 -11.54 11.53
CA CYS A 150 6.51 -11.43 10.09
C CYS A 150 6.53 -12.80 9.42
N ARG A 151 6.11 -12.83 8.15
CA ARG A 151 6.15 -14.00 7.29
C ARG A 151 6.44 -13.60 5.86
N GLU A 152 7.14 -14.47 5.15
CA GLU A 152 7.25 -14.41 3.71
C GLU A 152 6.22 -15.34 3.08
N ARG A 153 5.64 -14.91 1.97
CA ARG A 153 4.67 -15.69 1.22
C ARG A 153 4.99 -15.64 -0.25
N GLU A 154 5.31 -16.79 -0.80
CA GLU A 154 5.14 -17.05 -2.22
C GLU A 154 3.66 -17.29 -2.46
N ALA A 155 3.06 -16.54 -3.38
CA ALA A 155 1.72 -16.86 -3.84
C ALA A 155 1.84 -17.40 -5.25
N GLY A 156 1.48 -18.68 -5.41
CA GLY A 156 1.60 -19.41 -6.68
C GLY A 156 0.78 -18.80 -7.82
N ASP A 157 -0.14 -17.89 -7.50
CA ASP A 157 -0.96 -17.20 -8.49
C ASP A 157 -0.39 -15.84 -8.92
N ILE A 158 0.78 -15.39 -8.45
CA ILE A 158 1.37 -14.11 -8.87
C ILE A 158 2.47 -14.36 -9.90
N PRO A 159 2.62 -13.53 -10.96
CA PRO A 159 3.71 -13.70 -11.91
C PRO A 159 5.09 -13.69 -11.26
N ASP A 160 6.05 -14.42 -11.85
CA ASP A 160 7.42 -14.56 -11.34
C ASP A 160 8.12 -13.21 -11.08
N PHE A 161 7.84 -12.21 -11.93
CA PHE A 161 8.42 -10.88 -11.77
C PHE A 161 7.96 -10.20 -10.47
N TRP A 162 6.83 -10.59 -9.87
CA TRP A 162 6.34 -10.05 -8.60
C TRP A 162 7.15 -10.57 -7.41
N GLY A 163 7.54 -11.85 -7.46
CA GLY A 163 8.31 -12.53 -6.45
C GLY A 163 7.60 -12.70 -5.10
N THR A 164 8.41 -13.11 -4.12
CA THR A 164 7.99 -13.31 -2.72
C THR A 164 7.53 -12.00 -2.11
N ARG A 165 6.38 -12.05 -1.42
CA ARG A 165 5.84 -10.94 -0.64
C ARG A 165 6.26 -11.10 0.81
N TRP A 166 6.74 -10.02 1.42
CA TRP A 166 6.95 -9.97 2.86
C TRP A 166 5.73 -9.34 3.54
N MET A 167 5.34 -9.87 4.70
CA MET A 167 4.20 -9.38 5.47
C MET A 167 4.53 -9.33 6.95
N ALA A 168 4.10 -8.27 7.63
CA ALA A 168 4.10 -8.12 9.07
C ALA A 168 2.68 -7.81 9.58
N GLU A 169 2.35 -8.35 10.75
CA GLU A 169 1.02 -8.23 11.36
C GLU A 169 1.13 -7.84 12.84
N SER A 170 0.27 -6.93 13.26
CA SER A 170 0.15 -6.46 14.65
C SER A 170 -1.31 -6.33 15.05
N LYS A 171 -1.61 -6.54 16.33
CA LYS A 171 -2.95 -6.32 16.89
C LYS A 171 -3.23 -4.82 17.01
N GLY A 172 -4.49 -4.43 16.82
CA GLY A 172 -4.93 -3.04 16.90
C GLY A 172 -4.46 -2.17 15.73
N ALA A 173 -4.72 -0.87 15.84
CA ALA A 173 -4.23 0.13 14.89
C ALA A 173 -2.83 0.59 15.32
N ASN A 174 -1.79 0.18 14.58
CA ASN A 174 -0.40 0.42 14.94
C ASN A 174 0.31 1.31 13.92
N LEU A 175 0.08 2.62 14.05
CA LEU A 175 0.66 3.63 13.15
C LEU A 175 2.18 3.77 13.29
N ASP A 176 2.72 3.46 14.47
CA ASP A 176 4.18 3.48 14.68
C ASP A 176 4.88 2.41 13.87
N ILE A 177 4.30 1.22 13.75
CA ILE A 177 4.81 0.17 12.86
C ILE A 177 4.78 0.66 11.41
N ILE A 178 3.66 1.24 10.97
CA ILE A 178 3.51 1.76 9.61
C ILE A 178 4.61 2.81 9.34
N ARG A 179 4.79 3.77 10.25
CA ARG A 179 5.82 4.81 10.13
C ARG A 179 7.23 4.22 10.02
N LYS A 180 7.60 3.33 10.94
CA LYS A 180 8.93 2.68 10.96
C LYS A 180 9.21 1.91 9.68
N LEU A 181 8.23 1.12 9.21
CA LEU A 181 8.40 0.30 8.00
C LEU A 181 8.42 1.16 6.73
N ARG A 182 7.75 2.32 6.70
CA ARG A 182 7.87 3.29 5.60
C ARG A 182 9.25 3.95 5.56
N GLU A 183 9.79 4.38 6.70
CA GLU A 183 11.14 4.93 6.79
C GLU A 183 12.19 3.88 6.37
N HIS A 184 12.01 2.63 6.79
CA HIS A 184 12.88 1.53 6.40
C HIS A 184 12.76 1.18 4.92
N ALA A 185 11.54 1.13 4.37
CA ALA A 185 11.30 0.92 2.95
C ALA A 185 12.02 1.95 2.07
N TRP A 186 11.98 3.22 2.47
CA TRP A 186 12.74 4.26 1.77
C TRP A 186 14.25 4.00 1.85
N SER A 187 14.79 3.70 3.03
CA SER A 187 16.22 3.39 3.20
C SER A 187 16.66 2.20 2.34
N CYS A 188 15.88 1.12 2.31
CA CYS A 188 16.14 -0.03 1.45
C CYS A 188 16.02 0.33 -0.04
N TYR A 189 15.04 1.15 -0.43
CA TYR A 189 14.88 1.57 -1.82
C TYR A 189 16.06 2.42 -2.29
N LYS A 190 16.54 3.32 -1.45
CA LYS A 190 17.75 4.12 -1.72
C LYS A 190 18.95 3.20 -1.97
N GLY A 191 19.20 2.24 -1.08
CA GLY A 191 20.27 1.26 -1.26
C GLY A 191 20.09 0.39 -2.51
N LEU A 192 18.84 0.01 -2.84
CA LEU A 192 18.54 -0.74 -4.06
C LEU A 192 18.88 0.07 -5.31
N MET A 193 18.59 1.38 -5.33
CA MET A 193 18.97 2.27 -6.43
C MET A 193 20.49 2.38 -6.56
N GLU A 194 21.22 2.51 -5.45
CA GLU A 194 22.69 2.59 -5.45
C GLU A 194 23.34 1.29 -5.98
N GLN A 195 22.70 0.14 -5.75
CA GLN A 195 23.19 -1.18 -6.18
C GLN A 195 22.67 -1.61 -7.55
N THR A 196 21.78 -0.84 -8.16
CA THR A 196 21.15 -1.18 -9.44
C THR A 196 21.66 -0.22 -10.50
N GLU A 197 22.30 -0.78 -11.52
CA GLU A 197 22.60 -0.02 -12.72
C GLU A 197 21.28 0.42 -13.37
N GLU A 198 21.15 1.71 -13.63
CA GLU A 198 19.98 2.28 -14.29
C GLU A 198 19.79 1.59 -15.65
N LYS A 199 18.62 1.00 -15.87
CA LYS A 199 18.30 0.36 -17.14
C LYS A 199 17.34 1.26 -17.90
N THR A 200 17.81 1.84 -19.01
CA THR A 200 16.90 2.32 -20.04
C THR A 200 16.66 1.17 -21.03
N PRO A 201 15.45 0.57 -21.12
CA PRO A 201 14.21 0.87 -20.41
C PRO A 201 13.85 -0.26 -19.42
N PHE A 202 13.72 0.07 -18.13
CA PHE A 202 13.04 -0.84 -17.22
C PHE A 202 11.59 -1.02 -17.71
N ASP A 203 11.19 -2.26 -18.03
CA ASP A 203 9.89 -2.52 -18.66
C ASP A 203 8.80 -2.65 -17.60
N TYR A 204 8.08 -1.56 -17.31
CA TYR A 204 7.01 -1.57 -16.31
C TYR A 204 5.67 -2.11 -16.81
N ARG A 205 5.52 -2.45 -18.10
CA ARG A 205 4.23 -2.86 -18.69
C ARG A 205 3.62 -4.05 -17.95
N SER A 206 4.42 -5.06 -17.64
CA SER A 206 3.95 -6.24 -16.90
C SER A 206 3.45 -5.87 -15.51
N VAL A 207 4.12 -4.94 -14.81
CA VAL A 207 3.66 -4.45 -13.50
C VAL A 207 2.37 -3.65 -13.65
N GLN A 208 2.29 -2.78 -14.66
CA GLN A 208 1.10 -1.97 -14.92
C GLN A 208 -0.12 -2.85 -15.22
N GLU A 209 -0.01 -3.78 -16.17
CA GLU A 209 -1.09 -4.70 -16.54
C GLU A 209 -1.52 -5.57 -15.35
N GLN A 210 -0.56 -6.14 -14.63
CA GLN A 210 -0.85 -6.94 -13.44
C GLN A 210 -1.59 -6.13 -12.38
N THR A 211 -1.16 -4.89 -12.14
CA THR A 211 -1.76 -4.03 -11.10
C THR A 211 -3.16 -3.56 -11.52
N ILE A 212 -3.31 -3.08 -12.75
CA ILE A 212 -4.56 -2.50 -13.26
C ILE A 212 -5.65 -3.55 -13.44
N PHE A 213 -5.32 -4.74 -13.94
CA PHE A 213 -6.33 -5.73 -14.30
C PHE A 213 -6.42 -6.86 -13.28
N ASN A 214 -5.30 -7.52 -12.99
CA ASN A 214 -5.32 -8.75 -12.18
C ASN A 214 -5.45 -8.46 -10.68
N VAL A 215 -4.71 -7.47 -10.16
CA VAL A 215 -4.84 -7.06 -8.76
C VAL A 215 -6.20 -6.41 -8.52
N ALA A 216 -6.67 -5.53 -9.42
CA ALA A 216 -8.02 -4.96 -9.34
C ALA A 216 -9.13 -6.02 -9.25
N SER A 217 -9.08 -7.03 -10.13
CA SER A 217 -10.05 -8.11 -10.15
C SER A 217 -9.99 -8.96 -8.86
N ARG A 218 -8.77 -9.27 -8.38
CA ARG A 218 -8.59 -10.02 -7.14
C ARG A 218 -9.07 -9.24 -5.92
N GLU A 219 -8.79 -7.95 -5.85
CA GLU A 219 -9.22 -7.11 -4.75
C GLU A 219 -10.75 -6.97 -4.74
N HIS A 220 -11.38 -6.78 -5.91
CA HIS A 220 -12.84 -6.82 -6.06
C HIS A 220 -13.44 -8.12 -5.50
N LEU A 221 -12.91 -9.28 -5.89
CA LEU A 221 -13.37 -10.58 -5.39
C LEU A 221 -13.12 -10.75 -3.89
N SER A 222 -12.01 -10.21 -3.37
CA SER A 222 -11.71 -10.23 -1.95
C SER A 222 -12.71 -9.37 -1.16
N PHE A 223 -12.99 -8.16 -1.64
CA PHE A 223 -13.93 -7.24 -1.02
C PHE A 223 -15.34 -7.83 -1.02
N LYS A 224 -15.78 -8.44 -2.12
CA LYS A 224 -17.07 -9.13 -2.19
C LYS A 224 -17.19 -10.23 -1.12
N ARG A 225 -16.12 -10.99 -0.86
CA ARG A 225 -16.10 -12.01 0.22
C ARG A 225 -16.17 -11.41 1.62
N MET A 226 -15.74 -10.17 1.79
CA MET A 226 -15.80 -9.41 3.06
C MET A 226 -17.15 -8.71 3.26
N GLY A 227 -18.07 -8.79 2.31
CA GLY A 227 -19.31 -7.99 2.32
C GLY A 227 -19.10 -6.53 1.88
N LEU A 228 -17.97 -6.22 1.22
CA LEU A 228 -17.68 -4.90 0.67
C LEU A 228 -18.00 -4.86 -0.83
N SER A 229 -18.93 -4.00 -1.22
CA SER A 229 -19.36 -3.80 -2.60
C SER A 229 -18.58 -2.66 -3.25
N VAL A 230 -17.37 -2.97 -3.75
CA VAL A 230 -16.56 -2.01 -4.53
C VAL A 230 -16.41 -2.53 -5.97
N PRO A 231 -16.91 -1.80 -7.00
CA PRO A 231 -16.81 -2.21 -8.39
C PRO A 231 -15.38 -2.42 -8.86
N VAL A 232 -15.16 -3.39 -9.75
CA VAL A 232 -13.82 -3.67 -10.30
C VAL A 232 -13.26 -2.49 -11.09
N GLU A 233 -14.13 -1.70 -11.72
CA GLU A 233 -13.78 -0.48 -12.46
C GLU A 233 -13.23 0.60 -11.53
N ALA A 234 -13.80 0.74 -10.33
CA ALA A 234 -13.29 1.66 -9.32
C ALA A 234 -11.90 1.22 -8.81
N GLN A 235 -11.70 -0.09 -8.63
CA GLN A 235 -10.38 -0.65 -8.29
C GLN A 235 -9.37 -0.43 -9.42
N ALA A 236 -9.75 -0.72 -10.67
CA ALA A 236 -8.88 -0.54 -11.82
C ALA A 236 -8.52 0.93 -12.04
N ALA A 237 -9.46 1.86 -11.85
CA ALA A 237 -9.20 3.30 -11.88
C ALA A 237 -8.20 3.71 -10.79
N PHE A 238 -8.38 3.24 -9.56
CA PHE A 238 -7.43 3.46 -8.47
C PHE A 238 -6.03 2.94 -8.82
N PHE A 239 -5.92 1.71 -9.29
CA PHE A 239 -4.64 1.10 -9.66
C PHE A 239 -3.98 1.76 -10.87
N SER A 240 -4.75 2.25 -11.84
CA SER A 240 -4.24 3.04 -12.97
C SER A 240 -3.54 4.31 -12.49
N VAL A 241 -4.11 4.98 -11.49
CA VAL A 241 -3.48 6.14 -10.87
C VAL A 241 -2.24 5.71 -10.06
N LEU A 242 -2.28 4.56 -9.37
CA LEU A 242 -1.14 4.08 -8.57
C LEU A 242 0.10 3.83 -9.42
N VAL A 243 -0.07 3.29 -10.63
CA VAL A 243 1.05 2.99 -11.54
C VAL A 243 1.24 4.03 -12.66
N SER A 244 0.56 5.17 -12.61
CA SER A 244 0.76 6.23 -13.61
C SER A 244 2.16 6.87 -13.54
N GLY A 245 2.80 7.13 -14.69
CA GLY A 245 4.10 7.80 -14.71
C GLY A 245 5.27 6.93 -14.22
N ILE A 246 5.08 5.60 -14.21
CA ILE A 246 6.19 4.63 -14.31
C ILE A 246 6.30 4.17 -15.76
#